data_AF-A0A2Y9HB56-F1
#
_entry.id   AF-A0A2Y9HB56-F1
#
_cell.length_a   1.000
_cell.length_b   1.000
_cell.length_c   1.000
_cell.angle_alpha   90.00
_cell.angle_beta   90.00
_cell.angle_gamma   90.00
#
_symmetry.space_group_name_H-M   'P 1'
#
loop_
_entity.id
_entity.type
_entity.pdbx_description
1 polymer ?
#
loop_
_entity_poly.entity_id
_entity_poly.type
_entity_poly.pdbx_seq_one_letter_code
_entity_poly.pdbx_strand_id
1 'polypeptide(L)'
;MTPHCITVGMWAPVLNTSLWPQEMPSGARPWVATAPNPMSLHQGEKSFFLQPGERLERGIQDVYVLSEHQGLLLRALQPLEEGEEGEKVSRQAGDRWLIRGPLEYVPSAKVEVVEERQAIPLDENEGIYVQDVKTGRVRAVIGSTYMLTQDEVLWEKELPPGVEELLNKGQDPLADRGEKETSKTPQPTTVRNKTRVVRYRVPHNAAVQVYDYRE
;
A
#
# COMPACT_ATOMS: atom_id res chain seq x y z
N MET A 1 -14.92 -15.09 14.65
CA MET A 1 -14.59 -16.10 13.63
C MET A 1 -14.09 -15.34 12.43
N THR A 2 -12.80 -15.47 12.09
CA THR A 2 -12.23 -14.82 10.90
C THR A 2 -12.69 -15.58 9.66
N PRO A 3 -13.26 -14.92 8.64
CA PRO A 3 -13.53 -15.58 7.37
C PRO A 3 -12.19 -15.93 6.70
N HIS A 4 -12.10 -17.16 6.18
CA HIS A 4 -10.95 -17.65 5.43
C HIS A 4 -11.38 -17.91 3.97
N CYS A 5 -10.43 -17.81 3.05
CA CYS A 5 -10.56 -18.07 1.63
C CYS A 5 -9.45 -19.00 1.14
N ILE A 6 -9.71 -19.76 0.09
CA ILE A 6 -8.74 -20.75 -0.40
C ILE A 6 -8.63 -20.64 -1.92
N THR A 7 -7.40 -20.43 -2.39
CA THR A 7 -7.07 -20.42 -3.82
C THR A 7 -6.52 -21.78 -4.21
N VAL A 8 -7.18 -22.41 -5.18
CA VAL A 8 -6.82 -23.74 -5.65
C VAL A 8 -6.38 -23.69 -7.10
N GLY A 9 -5.23 -24.30 -7.39
CA GLY A 9 -4.69 -24.41 -8.73
C GLY A 9 -4.64 -25.87 -9.16
N MET A 10 -5.12 -26.16 -10.36
CA MET A 10 -4.91 -27.47 -10.99
C MET A 10 -3.47 -27.55 -11.52
N TRP A 11 -2.78 -28.68 -11.42
CA TRP A 11 -1.67 -28.98 -12.33
C TRP A 11 -2.22 -29.94 -13.37
N ALA A 12 -2.21 -29.53 -14.65
CA ALA A 12 -2.55 -30.45 -15.73
C ALA A 12 -1.73 -31.74 -15.57
N PRO A 13 -2.38 -32.93 -15.47
CA PRO A 13 -1.65 -34.16 -15.63
C PRO A 13 -1.00 -34.14 -17.00
N VAL A 14 0.25 -34.59 -17.10
CA VAL A 14 0.88 -34.92 -18.37
C VAL A 14 -0.05 -35.94 -19.04
N LEU A 15 -0.91 -35.47 -19.93
CA LEU A 15 -1.86 -36.32 -20.63
C LEU A 15 -1.04 -37.32 -21.44
N ASN A 16 -1.20 -38.57 -21.02
CA ASN A 16 -0.66 -39.74 -21.68
C ASN A 16 -0.97 -39.67 -23.18
N THR A 17 0.08 -39.56 -23.98
CA THR A 17 0.04 -39.63 -25.44
C THR A 17 -0.35 -41.04 -25.87
N SER A 18 -1.65 -41.33 -25.90
CA SER A 18 -2.14 -42.58 -26.47
C SER A 18 -3.53 -42.39 -27.10
N LEU A 19 -3.63 -41.51 -28.09
CA LEU A 19 -4.67 -41.52 -29.13
C LEU A 19 -4.33 -40.48 -30.18
N TRP A 20 -3.46 -40.86 -31.14
CA TRP A 20 -3.34 -40.20 -32.43
C TRP A 20 -3.37 -41.28 -33.51
N PRO A 21 -4.27 -41.21 -34.50
CA PRO A 21 -4.15 -41.99 -35.72
C PRO A 21 -2.83 -41.67 -36.42
N GLN A 22 -2.22 -42.73 -36.91
CA GLN A 22 -0.93 -42.81 -37.59
C GLN A 22 -0.89 -41.89 -38.83
N GLU A 23 0.32 -41.36 -39.09
CA GLU A 23 0.77 -40.62 -40.29
C GLU A 23 0.85 -39.08 -40.13
N MET A 24 2.03 -38.60 -39.72
CA MET A 24 2.56 -37.29 -40.14
C MET A 24 4.05 -37.42 -40.49
N PRO A 25 4.54 -36.67 -41.50
CA PRO A 25 5.93 -36.67 -41.90
C PRO A 25 6.84 -35.99 -40.87
N SER A 26 8.06 -36.52 -40.81
CA SER A 26 9.19 -36.12 -39.96
C SER A 26 9.44 -34.61 -39.96
N GLY A 27 9.49 -33.99 -38.77
CA GLY A 27 10.28 -32.76 -38.59
C GLY A 27 9.70 -31.61 -37.76
N ALA A 28 8.51 -31.71 -37.14
CA ALA A 28 7.99 -30.64 -36.29
C ALA A 28 7.59 -31.17 -34.90
N ARG A 29 8.30 -30.73 -33.86
CA ARG A 29 7.89 -30.94 -32.47
C ARG A 29 6.57 -30.21 -32.23
N PRO A 30 5.49 -30.87 -31.77
CA PRO A 30 4.30 -30.15 -31.36
C PRO A 30 4.63 -29.34 -30.11
N TRP A 31 4.47 -28.03 -30.22
CA TRP A 31 4.43 -27.11 -29.09
C TRP A 31 3.20 -27.51 -28.26
N VAL A 32 3.44 -28.15 -27.12
CA VAL A 32 2.39 -28.40 -26.13
C VAL A 32 2.03 -27.03 -25.56
N ALA A 33 0.94 -26.44 -26.06
CA ALA A 33 0.29 -25.33 -25.40
C ALA A 33 -0.29 -25.87 -24.08
N THR A 34 0.48 -25.78 -22.99
CA THR A 34 -0.06 -25.97 -21.65
C THR A 34 -1.10 -24.87 -21.46
N ALA A 35 -2.38 -25.22 -21.63
CA ALA A 35 -3.47 -24.33 -21.29
C ALA A 35 -3.22 -23.78 -19.87
N PRO A 36 -3.41 -22.47 -19.62
CA PRO A 36 -3.23 -21.94 -18.29
C PRO A 36 -4.15 -22.71 -17.35
N ASN A 37 -3.55 -23.32 -16.33
CA ASN A 37 -4.29 -24.13 -15.37
C ASN A 37 -5.44 -23.28 -14.79
N PRO A 38 -6.70 -23.76 -14.83
CA PRO A 38 -7.81 -23.04 -14.24
C PRO A 38 -7.58 -22.94 -12.73
N MET A 39 -7.74 -21.73 -12.21
CA MET A 39 -7.53 -21.38 -10.82
C MET A 39 -8.88 -21.00 -10.22
N SER A 40 -9.31 -21.73 -9.20
CA SER A 40 -10.60 -21.53 -8.52
C SER A 40 -10.37 -20.89 -7.15
N LEU A 41 -11.25 -19.93 -6.80
CA LEU A 41 -11.28 -19.31 -5.48
C LEU A 41 -12.55 -19.80 -4.77
N HIS A 42 -12.38 -20.40 -3.60
CA HIS A 42 -13.49 -20.80 -2.73
C HIS A 42 -13.50 -19.88 -1.50
N GLN A 43 -14.61 -19.15 -1.30
CA GLN A 43 -14.84 -18.29 -0.13
C GLN A 43 -15.85 -18.93 0.84
N GLY A 44 -15.62 -18.74 2.14
CA GLY A 44 -16.53 -19.10 3.23
C GLY A 44 -16.23 -20.44 3.91
N GLU A 45 -17.06 -20.81 4.89
CA GLU A 45 -16.98 -22.10 5.58
C GLU A 45 -17.40 -23.23 4.63
N LYS A 46 -16.42 -23.83 3.94
CA LYS A 46 -16.65 -24.95 3.02
C LYS A 46 -15.67 -26.07 3.30
N SER A 47 -16.19 -27.27 3.54
CA SER A 47 -15.41 -28.50 3.43
C SER A 47 -15.41 -28.93 1.96
N PHE A 48 -14.24 -28.98 1.35
CA PHE A 48 -14.08 -29.51 0.00
C PHE A 48 -12.86 -30.43 -0.05
N PHE A 49 -12.93 -31.40 -0.94
CA PHE A 49 -11.80 -32.27 -1.24
C PHE A 49 -11.15 -31.80 -2.52
N LEU A 50 -9.83 -31.67 -2.49
CA LEU A 50 -9.02 -31.44 -3.69
C LEU A 50 -9.21 -32.62 -4.64
N GLN A 51 -9.46 -32.33 -5.91
CA GLN A 51 -9.48 -33.36 -6.94
C GLN A 51 -8.06 -33.90 -7.17
N PRO A 52 -7.88 -35.13 -7.69
CA PRO A 52 -6.56 -35.65 -8.04
C PRO A 52 -5.84 -34.69 -9.01
N GLY A 53 -4.67 -34.18 -8.61
CA GLY A 53 -3.89 -33.20 -9.39
C GLY A 53 -4.16 -31.72 -9.04
N GLU A 54 -5.11 -31.46 -8.15
CA GLU A 54 -5.41 -30.14 -7.63
C GLU A 54 -4.60 -29.87 -6.34
N ARG A 55 -4.02 -28.67 -6.23
CA ARG A 55 -3.24 -28.27 -5.06
C ARG A 55 -3.58 -26.86 -4.64
N LEU A 56 -3.53 -26.62 -3.34
CA LEU A 56 -3.59 -25.28 -2.78
C LEU A 56 -2.32 -24.54 -3.18
N GLU A 57 -2.45 -23.44 -3.92
CA GLU A 57 -1.25 -22.71 -4.35
C GLU A 57 -0.63 -21.95 -3.16
N ARG A 58 -1.48 -21.22 -2.43
CA ARG A 58 -1.09 -20.38 -1.28
C ARG A 58 -1.65 -20.86 0.04
N GLY A 59 -2.13 -22.10 0.10
CA GLY A 59 -2.81 -22.64 1.28
C GLY A 59 -4.15 -21.96 1.55
N ILE A 60 -4.54 -21.95 2.82
CA ILE A 60 -5.73 -21.25 3.33
C ILE A 60 -5.30 -19.82 3.65
N GLN A 61 -5.89 -18.86 2.96
CA GLN A 61 -5.62 -17.43 3.14
C GLN A 61 -6.73 -16.79 3.97
N ASP A 62 -6.39 -15.88 4.87
CA ASP A 62 -7.40 -15.12 5.60
C ASP A 62 -8.03 -14.05 4.71
N VAL A 63 -9.28 -13.71 5.01
CA VAL A 63 -9.99 -12.62 4.35
C VAL A 63 -9.65 -11.29 5.00
N TYR A 64 -9.43 -10.26 4.19
CA TYR A 64 -9.12 -8.92 4.68
C TYR A 64 -10.40 -8.16 5.00
N VAL A 65 -10.59 -7.86 6.28
CA VAL A 65 -11.71 -7.03 6.75
C VAL A 65 -11.21 -5.60 6.91
N LEU A 66 -11.56 -4.73 5.96
CA LEU A 66 -11.13 -3.34 5.95
C LEU A 66 -12.13 -2.44 6.64
N SER A 67 -11.65 -1.63 7.57
CA SER A 67 -12.39 -0.53 8.20
C SER A 67 -12.45 0.71 7.28
N GLU A 68 -13.27 1.70 7.61
CA GLU A 68 -13.36 2.99 6.87
C GLU A 68 -12.01 3.71 6.73
N HIS A 69 -11.12 3.58 7.72
CA HIS A 69 -9.79 4.20 7.73
C HIS A 69 -8.67 3.28 7.23
N GLN A 70 -9.03 2.12 6.67
CA GLN A 70 -8.08 1.15 6.13
C GLN A 70 -8.30 0.98 4.63
N GLY A 71 -7.24 0.62 3.94
CA GLY A 71 -7.25 0.30 2.52
C GLY A 71 -6.16 -0.70 2.17
N LEU A 72 -6.30 -1.33 1.01
CA LEU A 72 -5.28 -2.24 0.48
C LEU A 72 -4.76 -1.70 -0.83
N LEU A 73 -3.43 -1.61 -0.92
CA LEU A 73 -2.75 -1.39 -2.18
C LEU A 73 -2.60 -2.74 -2.88
N LEU A 74 -3.28 -2.88 -4.01
CA LEU A 74 -3.29 -4.07 -4.83
C LEU A 74 -2.42 -3.86 -6.07
N ARG A 75 -1.87 -4.96 -6.58
CA ARG A 75 -1.12 -5.02 -7.83
C ARG A 75 -1.63 -6.17 -8.69
N ALA A 76 -1.88 -5.91 -9.96
CA ALA A 76 -2.25 -6.94 -10.92
C ALA A 76 -1.00 -7.77 -11.30
N LEU A 77 -1.05 -9.09 -11.15
CA LEU A 77 -0.01 -10.00 -11.65
C LEU A 77 -0.25 -10.37 -13.12
N GLN A 78 -1.52 -10.41 -13.52
CA GLN A 78 -1.97 -10.75 -14.87
C GLN A 78 -2.96 -9.67 -15.33
N PRO A 79 -3.13 -9.49 -16.66
CA PRO A 79 -4.18 -8.61 -17.17
C PRO A 79 -5.54 -9.08 -16.63
N LEU A 80 -6.25 -8.15 -16.01
CA LEU A 80 -7.49 -8.41 -15.31
C LEU A 80 -8.57 -7.52 -15.91
N GLU A 81 -9.65 -8.16 -16.34
CA GLU A 81 -10.90 -7.47 -16.67
C GLU A 81 -11.81 -7.66 -15.47
N GLU A 82 -11.74 -6.73 -14.51
CA GLU A 82 -12.62 -6.72 -13.33
C GLU A 82 -13.79 -5.76 -13.60
N GLY A 83 -15.01 -6.24 -13.40
CA GLY A 83 -16.23 -5.42 -13.48
C GLY A 83 -17.48 -6.25 -13.76
N GLU A 84 -18.51 -6.10 -12.92
CA GLU A 84 -19.89 -6.40 -13.32
C GLU A 84 -20.37 -5.35 -14.33
N GLU A 85 -21.45 -5.70 -15.04
CA GLU A 85 -21.96 -5.23 -16.35
C GLU A 85 -21.98 -3.72 -16.69
N GLY A 86 -21.49 -2.82 -15.83
CA GLY A 86 -21.41 -1.36 -16.06
C GLY A 86 -20.03 -0.70 -15.89
N GLU A 87 -19.05 -1.33 -15.24
CA GLU A 87 -17.76 -0.68 -14.93
C GLU A 87 -16.59 -1.66 -15.12
N LYS A 88 -16.38 -2.09 -16.37
CA LYS A 88 -15.21 -2.92 -16.75
C LYS A 88 -13.94 -2.08 -16.64
N VAL A 89 -13.21 -2.24 -15.55
CA VAL A 89 -11.87 -1.67 -15.38
C VAL A 89 -10.88 -2.70 -15.91
N SER A 90 -10.40 -2.49 -17.13
CA SER A 90 -9.28 -3.27 -17.67
C SER A 90 -7.98 -2.80 -17.01
N ARG A 91 -7.36 -3.69 -16.24
CA ARG A 91 -6.07 -3.45 -15.59
C ARG A 91 -5.00 -4.29 -16.28
N GLN A 92 -3.88 -3.67 -16.60
CA GLN A 92 -2.73 -4.37 -17.15
C GLN A 92 -1.91 -5.03 -16.03
N ALA A 93 -1.10 -6.03 -16.41
CA ALA A 93 -0.16 -6.63 -15.47
C ALA A 93 0.82 -5.54 -14.96
N GLY A 94 0.96 -5.44 -13.64
CA GLY A 94 1.78 -4.44 -12.97
C GLY A 94 1.01 -3.20 -12.51
N ASP A 95 -0.23 -2.99 -12.95
CA ASP A 95 -1.05 -1.86 -12.51
C ASP A 95 -1.34 -1.98 -11.01
N ARG A 96 -1.25 -0.84 -10.32
CA ARG A 96 -1.52 -0.73 -8.88
C ARG A 96 -2.78 0.08 -8.65
N TRP A 97 -3.58 -0.32 -7.67
CA TRP A 97 -4.74 0.45 -7.23
C TRP A 97 -5.00 0.29 -5.75
N LEU A 98 -5.62 1.31 -5.18
CA LEU A 98 -6.00 1.34 -3.77
C LEU A 98 -7.50 1.05 -3.64
N ILE A 99 -7.86 0.03 -2.88
CA ILE A 99 -9.23 -0.17 -2.41
C ILE A 99 -9.35 0.39 -0.99
N ARG A 100 -10.49 1.01 -0.68
CA ARG A 100 -10.79 1.59 0.65
C ARG A 100 -11.95 0.84 1.29
N GLY A 101 -11.91 0.66 2.61
CA GLY A 101 -13.05 0.11 3.35
C GLY A 101 -14.20 1.12 3.52
N PRO A 102 -15.32 0.75 4.16
CA PRO A 102 -15.55 -0.54 4.83
C PRO A 102 -15.92 -1.66 3.83
N LEU A 103 -15.07 -2.69 3.71
CA LEU A 103 -15.26 -3.78 2.75
C LEU A 103 -14.55 -5.04 3.24
N GLU A 104 -15.16 -6.20 2.99
CA GLU A 104 -14.50 -7.49 3.06
C GLU A 104 -13.88 -7.81 1.69
N TYR A 105 -12.54 -7.92 1.62
CA TYR A 105 -11.83 -8.18 0.38
C TYR A 105 -11.11 -9.53 0.41
N VAL A 106 -11.35 -10.33 -0.63
CA VAL A 106 -10.68 -11.60 -0.87
C VAL A 106 -9.75 -11.46 -2.06
N PRO A 107 -8.42 -11.55 -1.88
CA PRO A 107 -7.48 -11.49 -3.00
C PRO A 107 -7.73 -12.60 -4.01
N SER A 108 -7.95 -12.22 -5.27
CA SER A 108 -8.01 -13.16 -6.39
C SER A 108 -6.60 -13.65 -6.74
N ALA A 109 -6.49 -14.83 -7.34
CA ALA A 109 -5.19 -15.41 -7.70
C ALA A 109 -4.35 -14.55 -8.67
N LYS A 110 -5.03 -13.69 -9.43
CA LYS A 110 -4.42 -12.77 -10.41
C LYS A 110 -3.98 -11.44 -9.80
N VAL A 111 -4.29 -11.22 -8.53
CA VAL A 111 -4.07 -9.95 -7.81
C VAL A 111 -3.20 -10.23 -6.58
N GLU A 112 -2.29 -9.32 -6.31
CA GLU A 112 -1.40 -9.38 -5.17
C GLU A 112 -1.65 -8.19 -4.24
N VAL A 113 -1.72 -8.45 -2.94
CA VAL A 113 -1.75 -7.40 -1.91
C VAL A 113 -0.32 -6.93 -1.67
N VAL A 114 -0.01 -5.69 -2.03
CA VAL A 114 1.33 -5.10 -1.91
C VAL A 114 1.54 -4.51 -0.51
N GLU A 115 0.57 -3.75 -0.03
CA GLU A 115 0.69 -2.99 1.21
C GLU A 115 -0.70 -2.76 1.82
N GLU A 116 -0.80 -2.91 3.14
CA GLU A 116 -1.96 -2.43 3.90
C GLU A 116 -1.75 -0.96 4.25
N ARG A 117 -2.70 -0.11 3.85
CA ARG A 117 -2.65 1.32 4.10
C ARG A 117 -3.64 1.73 5.16
N GLN A 118 -3.18 2.60 6.05
CA GLN A 118 -4.01 3.22 7.06
C GLN A 118 -4.09 4.73 6.81
N ALA A 119 -5.28 5.29 7.01
CA ALA A 119 -5.46 6.74 7.01
C ALA A 119 -4.70 7.34 8.20
N ILE A 120 -3.90 8.36 7.93
CA ILE A 120 -3.13 9.07 8.94
C ILE A 120 -4.04 10.17 9.50
N PRO A 121 -4.42 10.12 10.80
CA PRO A 121 -5.20 11.17 11.40
C PRO A 121 -4.35 12.44 11.52
N LEU A 122 -4.88 13.55 11.00
CA LEU A 122 -4.23 14.85 11.00
C LEU A 122 -5.18 15.88 11.58
N ASP A 123 -4.68 16.66 12.52
CA ASP A 123 -5.36 17.82 13.09
C ASP A 123 -5.24 19.05 12.14
N GLU A 124 -6.02 20.10 12.41
CA GLU A 124 -6.06 21.34 11.61
C GLU A 124 -4.67 21.98 11.42
N ASN A 125 -3.80 21.86 12.43
CA ASN A 125 -2.44 22.42 12.45
C ASN A 125 -1.36 21.37 12.18
N GLU A 126 -1.74 20.19 11.67
CA GLU A 126 -0.84 19.09 11.36
C GLU A 126 -0.92 18.69 9.90
N GLY A 127 0.16 18.08 9.43
CA GLY A 127 0.23 17.60 8.06
C GLY A 127 1.38 16.65 7.81
N ILE A 128 1.38 16.07 6.62
CA ILE A 128 2.41 15.18 6.11
C ILE A 128 2.96 15.68 4.78
N TYR A 129 4.23 15.37 4.53
CA TYR A 129 4.81 15.50 3.20
C TYR A 129 4.54 14.24 2.40
N VAL A 130 4.01 14.42 1.20
CA VAL A 130 3.66 13.35 0.27
C VAL A 130 4.42 13.56 -1.02
N GLN A 131 5.05 12.50 -1.52
CA GLN A 131 5.68 12.47 -2.84
C GLN A 131 4.88 11.56 -3.76
N ASP A 132 4.59 12.07 -4.95
CA ASP A 132 4.08 11.26 -6.06
C ASP A 132 5.25 10.54 -6.72
N VAL A 133 5.16 9.21 -6.81
CA VAL A 133 6.19 8.33 -7.37
C VAL A 133 6.25 8.42 -8.90
N LYS A 134 5.14 8.77 -9.56
CA LYS A 134 5.08 8.92 -11.02
C LYS A 134 5.65 10.26 -11.47
N THR A 135 5.24 11.34 -10.80
CA THR A 135 5.64 12.70 -11.18
C THR A 135 6.88 13.20 -10.43
N GLY A 136 7.26 12.55 -9.33
CA GLY A 136 8.31 13.02 -8.41
C GLY A 136 7.89 14.25 -7.59
N ARG A 137 6.67 14.78 -7.79
CA ARG A 137 6.21 16.01 -7.15
C ARG A 137 5.96 15.77 -5.67
N VAL A 138 6.63 16.56 -4.84
CA VAL A 138 6.45 16.56 -3.39
C VAL A 138 5.51 17.70 -3.00
N ARG A 139 4.51 17.43 -2.15
CA ARG A 139 3.56 18.42 -1.62
C ARG A 139 3.32 18.20 -0.13
N ALA A 140 2.86 19.24 0.57
CA ALA A 140 2.38 19.13 1.94
C ALA A 140 0.85 19.00 1.93
N VAL A 141 0.33 18.03 2.69
CA VAL A 141 -1.11 17.86 2.94
C VAL A 141 -1.36 18.19 4.40
N ILE A 142 -2.26 19.13 4.68
CA ILE A 142 -2.52 19.66 6.03
C ILE A 142 -4.01 19.65 6.35
N GLY A 143 -4.35 19.52 7.64
CA GLY A 143 -5.66 19.89 8.18
C GLY A 143 -6.79 18.87 8.02
N SER A 144 -6.55 17.69 7.45
CA SER A 144 -7.55 16.62 7.38
C SER A 144 -6.91 15.24 7.34
N THR A 145 -7.60 14.25 7.91
CA THR A 145 -7.20 12.84 7.86
C THR A 145 -6.95 12.41 6.42
N TYR A 146 -5.75 11.92 6.14
CA TYR A 146 -5.32 11.63 4.78
C TYR A 146 -4.87 10.18 4.63
N MET A 147 -5.30 9.54 3.54
CA MET A 147 -4.85 8.22 3.14
C MET A 147 -4.07 8.34 1.82
N LEU A 148 -2.83 7.88 1.82
CA LEU A 148 -1.96 7.94 0.65
C LEU A 148 -2.53 7.11 -0.49
N THR A 149 -2.60 7.68 -1.69
CA THR A 149 -3.06 7.00 -2.91
C THR A 149 -2.03 6.01 -3.46
N GLN A 150 -2.39 5.23 -4.49
CA GLN A 150 -1.57 4.16 -5.07
C GLN A 150 -0.16 4.61 -5.54
N ASP A 151 -0.04 5.88 -5.94
CA ASP A 151 1.18 6.46 -6.50
C ASP A 151 1.86 7.42 -5.52
N GLU A 152 1.41 7.45 -4.26
CA GLU A 152 1.91 8.36 -3.24
C GLU A 152 2.65 7.62 -2.13
N VAL A 153 3.73 8.24 -1.66
CA VAL A 153 4.55 7.79 -0.53
C VAL A 153 4.82 8.96 0.42
N LEU A 154 5.05 8.64 1.71
CA LEU A 154 5.49 9.64 2.68
C LEU A 154 6.90 10.10 2.35
N TRP A 155 7.10 11.41 2.32
CA TRP A 155 8.39 12.01 2.02
C TRP A 155 9.07 12.54 3.28
N GLU A 156 10.34 12.20 3.50
CA GLU A 156 11.10 12.68 4.64
C GLU A 156 11.77 14.01 4.33
N LYS A 157 11.40 15.07 5.06
CA LYS A 157 12.06 16.37 4.96
C LYS A 157 13.22 16.44 5.94
N GLU A 158 14.44 16.35 5.42
CA GLU A 158 15.64 16.61 6.21
C GLU A 158 15.80 18.11 6.46
N LEU A 159 16.16 18.46 7.70
CA LEU A 159 16.48 19.82 8.09
C LEU A 159 17.94 19.91 8.56
N PRO A 160 18.56 21.09 8.44
CA PRO A 160 19.85 21.33 9.08
C PRO A 160 19.77 21.11 10.60
N PRO A 161 20.81 20.56 11.24
CA PRO A 161 20.78 20.16 12.65
C PRO A 161 20.46 21.33 13.57
N GLY A 162 20.95 22.54 13.26
CA GLY A 162 20.62 23.73 14.03
C GLY A 162 19.13 24.08 14.03
N VAL A 163 18.40 23.80 12.94
CA VAL A 163 16.94 24.03 12.88
C VAL A 163 16.20 22.94 13.65
N GLU A 164 16.66 21.69 13.57
CA GLU A 164 16.09 20.59 14.34
C GLU A 164 16.23 20.82 15.85
N GLU A 165 17.39 21.29 16.30
CA GLU A 165 17.60 21.69 17.69
C GLU A 165 16.65 22.80 18.14
N LEU A 166 16.44 23.83 17.32
CA LEU A 166 15.53 24.92 17.63
C LEU A 166 14.08 24.44 17.74
N LEU A 167 13.66 23.55 16.84
CA LEU A 167 12.32 22.94 16.88
C LEU A 167 12.14 22.03 18.10
N ASN A 168 13.17 21.28 18.49
CA ASN A 168 13.14 20.39 19.65
C ASN A 168 13.16 21.14 20.98
N LYS A 169 13.85 22.29 21.05
CA LYS A 169 13.88 23.13 22.25
C LYS A 169 12.49 23.64 22.61
N GLY A 170 11.61 23.85 21.62
CA GLY A 170 10.23 24.28 21.85
C GLY A 170 10.09 25.59 22.62
N GLN A 171 11.20 26.32 22.82
CA GLN A 171 11.30 27.54 23.61
C GLN A 171 10.91 28.73 22.76
N ASP A 172 10.10 29.59 23.35
CA ASP A 172 9.83 30.92 22.82
C ASP A 172 11.00 31.83 23.22
N PRO A 173 11.83 32.32 22.26
CA PRO A 173 12.99 33.15 22.56
C PRO A 173 12.66 34.47 23.28
N LEU A 174 11.40 34.92 23.25
CA LEU A 174 10.94 36.14 23.92
C LEU A 174 10.26 35.84 25.26
N ALA A 175 9.37 34.84 25.32
CA ALA A 175 8.65 34.52 26.55
C ALA A 175 9.53 33.80 27.59
N ASP A 176 10.46 32.96 27.15
CA ASP A 176 11.30 32.15 28.03
C ASP A 176 12.63 32.85 28.41
N ARG A 177 12.85 34.10 27.97
CA ARG A 177 14.09 34.87 28.18
C ARG A 177 14.42 35.13 29.66
N GLY A 178 13.45 34.94 30.55
CA GLY A 178 13.59 35.10 32.01
C GLY A 178 13.48 33.80 32.82
N GLU A 179 13.08 32.67 32.20
CA GLU A 179 13.18 31.36 32.87
C GLU A 179 14.66 30.97 32.90
N LYS A 180 15.32 31.28 34.03
CA LYS A 180 16.58 30.64 34.39
C LYS A 180 16.39 29.13 34.24
N GLU A 181 17.43 28.40 33.82
CA GLU A 181 17.50 26.93 33.69
C GLU A 181 17.18 26.18 35.00
N THR A 182 16.01 26.40 35.59
CA THR A 182 15.55 25.71 36.78
C THR A 182 14.91 24.43 36.30
N SER A 183 15.75 23.40 36.20
CA SER A 183 15.37 22.00 36.42
C SER A 183 14.13 21.53 35.65
N LYS A 184 14.09 21.71 34.33
CA LYS A 184 13.32 20.78 33.49
C LYS A 184 14.25 19.61 33.22
N THR A 185 13.99 18.48 33.87
CA THR A 185 14.59 17.17 33.61
C THR A 185 14.82 17.04 32.10
N PRO A 186 16.02 16.65 31.61
CA PRO A 186 16.24 16.50 30.17
C PRO A 186 15.23 15.49 29.65
N GLN A 187 14.13 16.00 29.08
CA GLN A 187 13.20 15.15 28.39
C GLN A 187 13.99 14.54 27.24
N PRO A 188 13.88 13.21 27.02
CA PRO A 188 14.57 12.58 25.92
C PRO A 188 14.23 13.39 24.67
N THR A 189 15.24 13.90 23.98
CA THR A 189 15.08 14.58 22.70
C THR A 189 14.29 13.65 21.81
N THR A 190 12.99 13.91 21.64
CA THR A 190 12.13 13.05 20.85
C THR A 190 12.63 13.20 19.42
N VAL A 191 13.07 12.09 18.83
CA VAL A 191 13.53 12.09 17.45
C VAL A 191 12.37 12.59 16.59
N ARG A 192 12.60 13.70 15.90
CA ARG A 192 11.57 14.34 15.11
C ARG A 192 11.09 13.38 14.02
N ASN A 193 9.78 13.27 13.86
CA ASN A 193 9.21 12.62 12.68
C ASN A 193 9.41 13.51 11.43
N LYS A 194 10.30 13.10 10.53
CA LYS A 194 10.67 13.83 9.31
C LYS A 194 9.56 13.89 8.26
N THR A 195 8.59 12.98 8.30
CA THR A 195 7.48 12.94 7.33
C THR A 195 6.38 13.94 7.66
N ARG A 196 6.35 14.43 8.91
CA ARG A 196 5.41 15.47 9.34
C ARG A 196 5.86 16.86 8.92
N VAL A 197 4.87 17.67 8.52
CA VAL A 197 5.06 19.07 8.14
C VAL A 197 5.71 19.84 9.29
N VAL A 198 6.74 20.63 8.96
CA VAL A 198 7.41 21.49 9.93
C VAL A 198 6.41 22.55 10.39
N ARG A 199 6.11 22.59 11.68
CA ARG A 199 5.35 23.69 12.29
C ARG A 199 6.26 24.48 13.22
N TYR A 200 6.10 25.80 13.22
CA TYR A 200 6.79 26.69 14.13
C TYR A 200 5.81 27.73 14.64
N ARG A 201 5.72 27.88 15.96
CA ARG A 201 4.89 28.93 16.58
C ARG A 201 5.73 30.20 16.62
N VAL A 202 5.28 31.23 15.92
CA VAL A 202 5.95 32.53 15.94
C VAL A 202 5.62 33.23 17.27
N PRO A 203 6.63 33.61 18.07
CA PRO A 203 6.41 34.38 19.29
C PRO A 203 5.65 35.68 19.09
N HIS A 204 5.04 36.17 20.16
CA HIS A 204 4.49 37.52 20.17
C HIS A 204 5.60 38.54 19.86
N ASN A 205 5.31 39.50 18.99
CA ASN A 205 6.27 40.53 18.54
C ASN A 205 7.53 39.98 17.83
N ALA A 206 7.47 38.78 17.27
CA ALA A 206 8.51 38.24 16.39
C ALA A 206 8.00 38.12 14.94
N ALA A 207 8.94 38.09 14.00
CA ALA A 207 8.67 37.75 12.60
C ALA A 207 9.60 36.61 12.18
N VAL A 208 9.09 35.73 11.31
CA VAL A 208 9.87 34.64 10.73
C VAL A 208 9.98 34.86 9.24
N GLN A 209 11.19 34.73 8.72
CA GLN A 209 11.45 34.77 7.30
C GLN A 209 11.44 33.34 6.74
N VAL A 210 10.57 33.11 5.75
CA VAL A 210 10.47 31.83 5.06
C VAL A 210 10.86 32.06 3.61
N TYR A 211 11.75 31.21 3.11
CA TYR A 211 12.15 31.17 1.71
C TYR A 211 11.66 29.84 1.12
N ASP A 212 10.87 29.93 0.05
CA ASP A 212 10.60 28.77 -0.80
C ASP A 212 11.73 28.65 -1.82
N TYR A 213 12.41 27.51 -1.82
CA TYR A 213 13.55 27.24 -2.71
C TYR A 213 13.13 26.59 -4.03
N ARG A 214 11.83 26.41 -4.26
CA ARG A 214 11.29 25.81 -5.49
C ARG A 214 10.91 26.81 -6.56
N GLU A 215 10.70 28.06 -6.18
CA GLU A 215 10.45 29.18 -7.09
C GLU A 215 11.75 29.91 -7.45
#